data_AF-A0A9C9XR47-F1
#
_entry.id   AF-A0A9C9XR47-F1
#
_cell.length_a   1.000
_cell.length_b   1.000
_cell.length_c   1.000
_cell.angle_alpha   90.00
_cell.angle_beta   90.00
_cell.angle_gamma   90.00
#
_symmetry.space_group_name_H-M   'P 1'
#
loop_
_entity.id
_entity.type
_entity.pdbx_description
1 polymer ?
#
loop_
_entity_poly.entity_id
_entity_poly.type
_entity_poly.pdbx_seq_one_letter_code
_entity_poly.pdbx_strand_id
1 'polypeptide(L)'
;MGQGMDFMPDISSLQEKLQVLTDHALTPLDLLPDGSFAERIISLLLTGAPPCGSARLAAEFSTLAQRFAALDSSQTRVVVFGGGTGLSNIIGGDSRRHSWPDRPFIGLKEVFPRISSIVCVTDDGGSTGELLKDLPLVALGDLRHVLLASVHRRELKGRYGLDDAAAKSVARALHGILNYRFISCPSTPEQLLEDTAAWRELLPQRLDSFFSELIGQLFADPRLKPTLHRPQCLGNLLLAATIYRHLDPGLDSVQLIAGYQLVRTATTRGLAEFSSMIGVRRGSVLPCTTTISRLQMLYGNGVLVTSEYKSGQAQRGYPVDRVQVEFCRQPYLLPEVVELIREADILVFAPGSLYTSIIPILQVPGIADAVRSNTGALKVLTANIWVQKGETDVARDAPDRKFYVSDLILAYHRNIPGGVRDLFSHVLGLNLGDIPGSVLQRYALEDKEPIYLDRDRVHQLGFEPVEACVFSRELLRERRVIQHDPDALATAIRALWGLKETGFLDSPQRRTGLPEP
;
A
#
# COMPACT_ATOMS: atom_id res chain seq x y z
N MET A 1 46.78 -53.58 43.23
CA MET A 1 45.89 -52.71 44.02
C MET A 1 46.06 -51.32 43.43
N GLY A 2 45.13 -50.75 42.68
CA GLY A 2 43.69 -50.95 42.61
C GLY A 2 43.08 -49.56 42.70
N GLN A 3 42.36 -49.14 41.65
CA GLN A 3 41.16 -48.30 41.70
C GLN A 3 40.80 -47.91 40.27
N GLY A 4 39.93 -48.72 39.66
CA GLY A 4 39.08 -48.24 38.57
C GLY A 4 38.03 -47.33 39.20
N MET A 5 38.03 -46.06 38.81
CA MET A 5 36.94 -45.14 39.13
C MET A 5 35.82 -45.41 38.14
N ASP A 6 34.83 -46.21 38.57
CA ASP A 6 33.51 -46.27 37.93
C ASP A 6 32.85 -44.89 38.07
N PHE A 7 32.81 -44.13 36.97
CA PHE A 7 31.88 -43.02 36.81
C PHE A 7 30.48 -43.62 36.58
N MET A 8 29.80 -44.03 37.65
CA MET A 8 28.36 -44.31 37.56
C MET A 8 27.62 -42.97 37.37
N PRO A 9 26.82 -42.80 36.31
CA PRO A 9 26.02 -41.59 36.14
C PRO A 9 24.98 -41.50 37.26
N ASP A 10 24.91 -40.33 37.91
CA ASP A 10 23.98 -40.05 38.99
C ASP A 10 22.52 -40.08 38.47
N ILE A 11 21.79 -41.13 38.83
CA ILE A 11 20.40 -41.36 38.45
C ILE A 11 19.47 -40.23 38.92
N SER A 12 19.80 -39.58 40.05
CA SER A 12 18.98 -38.49 40.60
C SER A 12 19.03 -37.26 39.69
N SER A 13 20.22 -36.92 39.18
CA SER A 13 20.40 -35.87 38.18
C SER A 13 19.66 -36.18 36.88
N LEU A 14 19.63 -37.44 36.44
CA LEU A 14 18.86 -37.85 35.27
C LEU A 14 17.35 -37.71 35.49
N GLN A 15 16.82 -38.12 36.64
CA GLN A 15 15.41 -37.96 36.99
C GLN A 15 15.00 -36.50 37.04
N GLU A 16 15.82 -35.64 37.64
CA GLU A 16 15.56 -34.20 37.73
C GLU A 16 15.51 -33.57 36.33
N LYS A 17 16.43 -33.96 35.43
CA LYS A 17 16.40 -33.52 34.03
C LYS A 17 15.18 -34.05 33.25
N LEU A 18 14.79 -35.32 33.45
CA LEU A 18 13.62 -35.89 32.81
C LEU A 18 12.33 -35.25 33.31
N GLN A 19 12.23 -34.95 34.61
CA GLN A 19 11.08 -34.30 35.23
C GLN A 19 10.85 -32.90 34.61
N VAL A 20 11.93 -32.10 34.47
CA VAL A 20 11.86 -30.80 33.79
C VAL A 20 11.33 -30.94 32.36
N LEU A 21 11.77 -31.96 31.62
CA LEU A 21 11.30 -32.20 30.25
C LEU A 21 9.85 -32.69 30.19
N THR A 22 9.33 -33.32 31.23
CA THR A 22 7.94 -33.82 31.29
C THR A 22 6.96 -32.83 31.91
N ASP A 23 7.44 -31.83 32.67
CA ASP A 23 6.60 -30.83 33.34
C ASP A 23 6.07 -29.74 32.38
N HIS A 24 6.67 -29.59 31.21
CA HIS A 24 6.23 -28.64 30.19
C HIS A 24 5.18 -29.26 29.26
N ALA A 25 3.96 -28.72 29.30
CA ALA A 25 2.90 -29.10 28.36
C ALA A 25 3.13 -28.41 27.00
N LEU A 26 3.65 -29.16 26.03
CA LEU A 26 3.69 -28.73 24.64
C LEU A 26 2.31 -28.89 24.00
N THR A 27 1.87 -27.86 23.28
CA THR A 27 0.67 -27.88 22.45
C THR A 27 1.06 -28.15 20.99
N PRO A 28 0.13 -28.64 20.14
CA PRO A 28 0.42 -28.75 18.71
C PRO A 28 0.86 -27.44 18.07
N LEU A 29 0.38 -26.29 18.57
CA LEU A 29 0.75 -24.97 18.07
C LEU A 29 2.24 -24.65 18.24
N ASP A 30 2.94 -25.33 19.15
CA ASP A 30 4.39 -25.19 19.36
C ASP A 30 5.22 -25.86 18.26
N LEU A 31 4.57 -26.52 17.30
CA LEU A 31 5.19 -26.98 16.05
C LEU A 31 5.27 -25.89 14.97
N LEU A 32 4.57 -24.76 15.17
CA LEU A 32 4.65 -23.59 14.29
C LEU A 32 5.81 -22.68 14.75
N PRO A 33 6.36 -21.82 13.86
CA PRO A 33 7.44 -20.91 14.23
C PRO A 33 7.13 -20.08 15.47
N ASP A 34 8.17 -19.76 16.25
CA ASP A 34 8.06 -18.92 17.44
C ASP A 34 7.44 -17.55 17.10
N GLY A 35 6.68 -17.02 18.06
CA GLY A 35 5.93 -15.78 17.90
C GLY A 35 4.58 -15.82 18.62
N SER A 36 3.86 -14.71 18.52
CA SER A 36 2.47 -14.55 18.92
C SER A 36 1.54 -15.55 18.22
N PHE A 37 0.35 -15.74 18.77
CA PHE A 37 -0.65 -16.61 18.16
C PHE A 37 -1.01 -16.16 16.73
N ALA A 38 -1.11 -14.84 16.50
CA ALA A 38 -1.36 -14.28 15.18
C ALA A 38 -0.27 -14.66 14.16
N GLU A 39 1.01 -14.57 14.54
CA GLU A 39 2.14 -14.92 13.67
C GLU A 39 2.18 -16.41 13.35
N ARG A 40 1.87 -17.27 14.33
CA ARG A 40 1.76 -18.72 14.14
C ARG A 40 0.67 -19.05 13.12
N ILE A 41 -0.51 -18.43 13.23
CA ILE A 41 -1.60 -18.63 12.28
C ILE A 41 -1.24 -18.08 10.90
N ILE A 42 -0.66 -16.88 10.80
CA ILE A 42 -0.21 -16.32 9.52
C ILE A 42 0.82 -17.25 8.88
N SER A 43 1.79 -17.75 9.63
CA SER A 43 2.78 -18.71 9.14
C SER A 43 2.09 -19.96 8.61
N LEU A 44 1.16 -20.56 9.35
CA LEU A 44 0.39 -21.72 8.90
C LEU A 44 -0.32 -21.45 7.56
N LEU A 45 -0.93 -20.28 7.38
CA LEU A 45 -1.62 -19.94 6.13
C LEU A 45 -0.66 -19.72 4.96
N LEU A 46 0.54 -19.19 5.22
CA LEU A 46 1.53 -18.89 4.19
C LEU A 46 2.41 -20.10 3.81
N THR A 47 2.73 -20.95 4.76
CA THR A 47 3.68 -22.08 4.58
C THR A 47 3.02 -23.45 4.61
N GLY A 48 1.77 -23.54 5.06
CA GLY A 48 1.07 -24.81 5.28
C GLY A 48 1.46 -25.49 6.59
N ALA A 49 0.92 -26.69 6.80
CA ALA A 49 1.14 -27.47 8.01
C ALA A 49 2.65 -27.78 8.20
N PRO A 50 3.19 -27.63 9.41
CA PRO A 50 4.59 -27.95 9.68
C PRO A 50 4.83 -29.47 9.54
N PRO A 51 6.07 -29.89 9.23
CA PRO A 51 6.41 -31.31 9.27
C PRO A 51 6.19 -31.86 10.68
N CYS A 52 5.16 -32.69 10.86
CA CYS A 52 4.87 -33.32 12.14
C CYS A 52 4.73 -34.83 11.96
N GLY A 53 5.24 -35.62 12.91
CA GLY A 53 5.18 -37.08 12.87
C GLY A 53 3.77 -37.68 12.99
N SER A 54 2.73 -36.85 13.10
CA SER A 54 1.33 -37.26 13.25
C SER A 54 0.50 -36.81 12.04
N ALA A 55 0.02 -37.78 11.25
CA ALA A 55 -0.86 -37.52 10.11
C ALA A 55 -2.17 -36.81 10.52
N ARG A 56 -2.67 -37.12 11.74
CA ARG A 56 -3.85 -36.47 12.29
C ARG A 56 -3.62 -34.97 12.54
N LEU A 57 -2.50 -34.61 13.18
CA LEU A 57 -2.18 -33.19 13.44
C LEU A 57 -1.97 -32.40 12.14
N ALA A 58 -1.28 -32.99 11.17
CA ALA A 58 -1.13 -32.37 9.84
C ALA A 58 -2.49 -32.09 9.17
N ALA A 59 -3.45 -33.01 9.32
CA ALA A 59 -4.81 -32.85 8.80
C ALA A 59 -5.59 -31.75 9.52
N GLU A 60 -5.44 -31.62 10.85
CA GLU A 60 -6.07 -30.53 11.62
C GLU A 60 -5.52 -29.16 11.19
N PHE A 61 -4.20 -29.02 11.06
CA PHE A 61 -3.58 -27.79 10.58
C PHE A 61 -4.04 -27.42 9.16
N SER A 62 -4.11 -28.41 8.28
CA SER A 62 -4.58 -28.22 6.90
C SER A 62 -6.05 -27.79 6.88
N THR A 63 -6.88 -28.40 7.74
CA THR A 63 -8.29 -28.05 7.88
C THR A 63 -8.45 -26.63 8.41
N LEU A 64 -7.70 -26.24 9.43
CA LEU A 64 -7.70 -24.87 9.95
C LEU A 64 -7.32 -23.85 8.88
N ALA A 65 -6.25 -24.11 8.12
CA ALA A 65 -5.83 -23.24 7.03
C ALA A 65 -6.90 -23.10 5.94
N GLN A 66 -7.54 -24.21 5.56
CA GLN A 66 -8.66 -24.20 4.61
C GLN A 66 -9.86 -23.40 5.14
N ARG A 67 -10.17 -23.49 6.43
CA ARG A 67 -11.27 -22.72 7.05
C ARG A 67 -11.01 -21.23 7.00
N PHE A 68 -9.79 -20.78 7.31
CA PHE A 68 -9.39 -19.37 7.15
C PHE A 68 -9.46 -18.92 5.69
N ALA A 69 -8.99 -19.73 4.75
CA ALA A 69 -9.06 -19.43 3.32
C ALA A 69 -10.51 -19.38 2.78
N ALA A 70 -11.43 -20.11 3.41
CA ALA A 70 -12.84 -20.16 3.06
C ALA A 70 -13.71 -19.14 3.80
N LEU A 71 -13.14 -18.30 4.69
CA LEU A 71 -13.90 -17.24 5.34
C LEU A 71 -14.49 -16.30 4.28
N ASP A 72 -15.81 -16.14 4.31
CA ASP A 72 -16.51 -15.25 3.38
C ASP A 72 -16.21 -13.79 3.72
N SER A 73 -15.35 -13.18 2.91
CA SER A 73 -14.95 -11.77 2.98
C SER A 73 -15.65 -10.91 1.93
N SER A 74 -16.69 -11.42 1.26
CA SER A 74 -17.39 -10.72 0.17
C SER A 74 -18.10 -9.44 0.61
N GLN A 75 -18.54 -9.39 1.87
CA GLN A 75 -19.20 -8.22 2.46
C GLN A 75 -18.26 -7.33 3.26
N THR A 76 -17.06 -7.82 3.61
CA THR A 76 -16.07 -7.11 4.42
C THR A 76 -15.56 -5.87 3.68
N ARG A 77 -15.80 -4.71 4.26
CA ARG A 77 -15.38 -3.40 3.73
C ARG A 77 -13.96 -3.10 4.18
N VAL A 78 -13.06 -2.95 3.22
CA VAL A 78 -11.65 -2.64 3.48
C VAL A 78 -11.32 -1.27 2.93
N VAL A 79 -10.70 -0.42 3.74
CA VAL A 79 -10.16 0.87 3.28
C VAL A 79 -8.65 0.87 3.46
N VAL A 80 -7.96 1.19 2.38
CA VAL A 80 -6.48 1.24 2.36
C VAL A 80 -6.04 2.67 2.10
N PHE A 81 -5.18 3.20 2.97
CA PHE A 81 -4.55 4.51 2.79
C PHE A 81 -3.17 4.34 2.19
N GLY A 82 -2.79 5.18 1.23
CA GLY A 82 -1.43 5.17 0.71
C GLY A 82 -1.20 6.01 -0.53
N GLY A 83 0.02 5.91 -1.03
CA GLY A 83 0.48 6.54 -2.25
C GLY A 83 1.38 5.58 -3.03
N GLY A 84 1.64 5.96 -4.27
CA GLY A 84 2.59 5.34 -5.16
C GLY A 84 2.52 3.83 -5.25
N THR A 85 3.70 3.25 -5.11
CA THR A 85 4.00 1.90 -5.59
C THR A 85 3.61 0.86 -4.55
N GLY A 86 3.80 1.17 -3.27
CA GLY A 86 3.47 0.26 -2.18
C GLY A 86 1.97 0.02 -2.07
N LEU A 87 1.14 1.07 -2.18
CA LEU A 87 -0.32 0.94 -2.25
C LEU A 87 -0.74 0.10 -3.46
N SER A 88 -0.29 0.45 -4.67
CA SER A 88 -0.65 -0.31 -5.89
C SER A 88 -0.26 -1.80 -5.76
N ASN A 89 0.92 -2.07 -5.19
CA ASN A 89 1.42 -3.42 -5.01
C ASN A 89 0.51 -4.27 -4.13
N ILE A 90 0.09 -3.77 -2.97
CA ILE A 90 -0.72 -4.56 -2.05
C ILE A 90 -2.17 -4.73 -2.51
N ILE A 91 -2.70 -3.77 -3.27
CA ILE A 91 -4.06 -3.84 -3.82
C ILE A 91 -4.17 -4.92 -4.90
N GLY A 92 -3.23 -4.92 -5.85
CA GLY A 92 -3.28 -5.86 -6.97
C GLY A 92 -2.00 -5.96 -7.78
N GLY A 93 -0.84 -5.77 -7.16
CA GLY A 93 0.49 -5.81 -7.79
C GLY A 93 0.97 -4.45 -8.32
N ASP A 94 2.30 -4.25 -8.36
CA ASP A 94 2.93 -3.02 -8.86
C ASP A 94 2.68 -2.85 -10.36
N SER A 95 1.69 -2.02 -10.70
CA SER A 95 1.18 -1.83 -12.04
C SER A 95 2.14 -1.11 -13.00
N ARG A 96 3.34 -0.74 -12.54
CA ARG A 96 4.43 -0.20 -13.37
C ARG A 96 5.29 -1.27 -14.00
N ARG A 97 5.21 -2.50 -13.51
CA ARG A 97 6.11 -3.58 -13.92
C ARG A 97 5.62 -4.22 -15.19
N HIS A 98 6.55 -4.46 -16.12
CA HIS A 98 6.27 -5.20 -17.35
C HIS A 98 5.66 -6.59 -17.12
N SER A 99 5.91 -7.22 -15.97
CA SER A 99 5.36 -8.53 -15.59
C SER A 99 3.98 -8.47 -14.92
N TRP A 100 3.46 -7.29 -14.58
CA TRP A 100 2.14 -7.15 -13.96
C TRP A 100 1.01 -7.83 -14.77
N PRO A 101 0.97 -7.73 -16.11
CA PRO A 101 -0.04 -8.42 -16.94
C PRO A 101 -0.04 -9.95 -16.83
N ASP A 102 1.00 -10.57 -16.26
CA ASP A 102 1.07 -12.03 -16.12
C ASP A 102 0.14 -12.53 -15.02
N ARG A 103 -0.04 -11.74 -13.96
CA ARG A 103 -0.94 -12.02 -12.82
C ARG A 103 -1.66 -10.74 -12.35
N PRO A 104 -2.55 -10.15 -13.16
CA PRO A 104 -3.18 -8.86 -12.85
C PRO A 104 -4.30 -8.95 -11.80
N PHE A 105 -4.74 -10.17 -11.45
CA PHE A 105 -5.86 -10.44 -10.53
C PHE A 105 -5.31 -11.16 -9.29
N ILE A 106 -4.63 -10.40 -8.43
CA ILE A 106 -3.97 -10.85 -7.20
C ILE A 106 -4.18 -9.81 -6.08
N GLY A 107 -3.68 -10.10 -4.88
CA GLY A 107 -3.60 -9.13 -3.78
C GLY A 107 -4.92 -8.92 -3.05
N LEU A 108 -4.99 -7.82 -2.30
CA LEU A 108 -6.11 -7.54 -1.40
C LEU A 108 -7.46 -7.47 -2.12
N LYS A 109 -7.51 -7.00 -3.37
CA LYS A 109 -8.78 -6.89 -4.10
C LYS A 109 -9.46 -8.23 -4.37
N GLU A 110 -8.69 -9.30 -4.55
CA GLU A 110 -9.25 -10.63 -4.82
C GLU A 110 -9.73 -11.30 -3.52
N VAL A 111 -9.10 -10.97 -2.39
CA VAL A 111 -9.52 -11.45 -1.07
C VAL A 111 -10.70 -10.64 -0.52
N PHE A 112 -10.71 -9.33 -0.76
CA PHE A 112 -11.72 -8.40 -0.25
C PHE A 112 -12.34 -7.60 -1.41
N PRO A 113 -13.42 -8.10 -2.04
CA PRO A 113 -14.04 -7.43 -3.19
C PRO A 113 -14.59 -6.03 -2.90
N ARG A 114 -14.91 -5.71 -1.63
CA ARG A 114 -15.35 -4.39 -1.17
C ARG A 114 -14.20 -3.53 -0.65
N ILE A 115 -13.04 -3.63 -1.29
CA ILE A 115 -11.89 -2.76 -1.03
C ILE A 115 -12.09 -1.37 -1.63
N SER A 116 -11.61 -0.35 -0.92
CA SER A 116 -11.50 1.02 -1.39
C SER A 116 -10.11 1.58 -1.02
N SER A 117 -9.55 2.44 -1.86
CA SER A 117 -8.25 3.07 -1.67
C SER A 117 -8.39 4.58 -1.57
N ILE A 118 -7.80 5.16 -0.54
CA ILE A 118 -7.67 6.61 -0.35
C ILE A 118 -6.24 6.99 -0.69
N VAL A 119 -6.08 7.75 -1.75
CA VAL A 119 -4.79 7.96 -2.42
C VAL A 119 -4.23 9.34 -2.11
N CYS A 120 -2.94 9.42 -1.81
CA CYS A 120 -2.22 10.68 -1.66
C CYS A 120 -2.21 11.47 -2.97
N VAL A 121 -2.27 12.81 -2.88
CA VAL A 121 -2.30 13.69 -4.06
C VAL A 121 -1.31 14.86 -4.00
N THR A 122 -0.23 14.70 -3.22
CA THR A 122 0.83 15.73 -3.08
C THR A 122 1.98 15.59 -4.08
N ASP A 123 2.01 14.51 -4.86
CA ASP A 123 3.07 14.24 -5.83
C ASP A 123 3.18 15.36 -6.87
N ASP A 124 4.39 15.91 -6.99
CA ASP A 124 4.75 16.95 -7.94
C ASP A 124 5.90 16.52 -8.87
N GLY A 125 6.19 15.21 -8.94
CA GLY A 125 7.26 14.63 -9.74
C GLY A 125 6.85 14.11 -11.12
N GLY A 126 7.84 13.99 -12.02
CA GLY A 126 7.69 13.34 -13.32
C GLY A 126 6.53 13.87 -14.16
N SER A 127 5.75 12.95 -14.77
CA SER A 127 4.58 13.32 -15.59
C SER A 127 3.47 13.98 -14.76
N THR A 128 3.33 13.64 -13.47
CA THR A 128 2.39 14.34 -12.59
C THR A 128 2.78 15.80 -12.46
N GLY A 129 4.04 16.09 -12.13
CA GLY A 129 4.57 17.44 -12.03
C GLY A 129 4.44 18.24 -13.32
N GLU A 130 4.73 17.65 -14.48
CA GLU A 130 4.53 18.32 -15.77
C GLU A 130 3.06 18.64 -16.04
N LEU A 131 2.13 17.72 -15.73
CA LEU A 131 0.69 17.94 -15.89
C LEU A 131 0.17 19.09 -15.00
N LEU A 132 0.63 19.17 -13.76
CA LEU A 132 0.19 20.16 -12.77
C LEU A 132 0.64 21.59 -13.10
N LYS A 133 1.61 21.78 -14.01
CA LYS A 133 2.00 23.10 -14.50
C LYS A 133 0.92 23.74 -15.37
N ASP A 134 0.15 22.92 -16.07
CA ASP A 134 -0.81 23.38 -17.07
C ASP A 134 -2.26 23.29 -16.56
N LEU A 135 -2.57 22.33 -15.68
CA LEU A 135 -3.93 22.04 -15.22
C LEU A 135 -4.12 22.29 -13.71
N PRO A 136 -5.20 22.99 -13.28
CA PRO A 136 -5.53 23.17 -11.86
C PRO A 136 -6.21 21.93 -11.26
N LEU A 137 -5.55 20.77 -11.36
CA LEU A 137 -5.99 19.50 -10.80
C LEU A 137 -5.11 19.09 -9.61
N VAL A 138 -5.56 18.07 -8.88
CA VAL A 138 -4.72 17.34 -7.94
C VAL A 138 -3.82 16.35 -8.69
N ALA A 139 -2.77 15.84 -8.03
CA ALA A 139 -1.89 14.84 -8.62
C ALA A 139 -2.68 13.59 -9.08
N LEU A 140 -2.43 13.16 -10.33
CA LEU A 140 -3.15 12.03 -10.96
C LEU A 140 -2.31 10.75 -11.08
N GLY A 141 -0.98 10.83 -10.90
CA GLY A 141 -0.08 9.70 -11.13
C GLY A 141 -0.37 8.49 -10.26
N ASP A 142 -0.46 8.71 -8.95
CA ASP A 142 -0.75 7.64 -7.99
C ASP A 142 -2.18 7.12 -8.14
N LEU A 143 -3.15 8.01 -8.38
CA LEU A 143 -4.53 7.61 -8.69
C LEU A 143 -4.57 6.64 -9.87
N ARG A 144 -3.86 6.95 -10.96
CA ARG A 144 -3.76 6.07 -12.13
C ARG A 144 -3.16 4.70 -11.77
N HIS A 145 -2.07 4.67 -11.01
CA HIS A 145 -1.43 3.41 -10.63
C HIS A 145 -2.34 2.52 -9.78
N VAL A 146 -3.04 3.12 -8.82
CA VAL A 146 -3.98 2.44 -7.95
C VAL A 146 -5.23 2.01 -8.72
N LEU A 147 -5.73 2.83 -9.65
CA LEU A 147 -6.83 2.46 -10.56
C LEU A 147 -6.49 1.22 -11.37
N LEU A 148 -5.33 1.19 -12.02
CA LEU A 148 -4.89 0.03 -12.79
C LEU A 148 -4.70 -1.21 -11.91
N ALA A 149 -4.07 -1.07 -10.74
CA ALA A 149 -3.94 -2.16 -9.77
C ALA A 149 -5.30 -2.62 -9.23
N SER A 150 -6.33 -1.78 -9.24
CA SER A 150 -7.69 -2.10 -8.76
C SER A 150 -8.58 -2.78 -9.81
N VAL A 151 -8.11 -2.94 -11.06
CA VAL A 151 -8.89 -3.57 -12.13
C VAL A 151 -9.29 -4.98 -11.71
N HIS A 152 -10.58 -5.28 -11.69
CA HIS A 152 -11.11 -6.51 -11.13
C HIS A 152 -11.64 -7.44 -12.23
N ARG A 153 -11.31 -8.73 -12.15
CA ARG A 153 -11.72 -9.73 -13.16
C ARG A 153 -13.23 -9.74 -13.35
N ARG A 154 -13.97 -9.81 -12.24
CA ARG A 154 -15.44 -9.82 -12.22
C ARG A 154 -16.06 -8.59 -12.91
N GLU A 155 -15.49 -7.41 -12.71
CA GLU A 155 -16.01 -6.16 -13.29
C GLU A 155 -15.80 -6.13 -14.80
N LEU A 156 -14.62 -6.53 -15.28
CA LEU A 156 -14.35 -6.64 -16.72
C LEU A 156 -15.29 -7.65 -17.39
N LYS A 157 -15.45 -8.84 -16.80
CA LYS A 157 -16.36 -9.87 -17.33
C LYS A 157 -17.81 -9.40 -17.35
N GLY A 158 -18.29 -8.84 -16.24
CA GLY A 158 -19.66 -8.37 -16.12
C GLY A 158 -19.97 -7.20 -17.06
N ARG A 159 -19.03 -6.28 -17.25
CA ARG A 159 -19.23 -5.09 -18.09
C ARG A 159 -19.15 -5.37 -19.58
N TYR A 160 -18.24 -6.24 -19.98
CA TYR A 160 -17.91 -6.46 -21.40
C TYR A 160 -18.25 -7.86 -21.90
N GLY A 161 -18.88 -8.72 -21.09
CA GLY A 161 -19.26 -10.08 -21.48
C GLY A 161 -18.05 -10.99 -21.75
N LEU A 162 -16.95 -10.78 -21.05
CA LEU A 162 -15.68 -11.46 -21.30
C LEU A 162 -15.58 -12.78 -20.54
N ASP A 163 -14.82 -13.72 -21.10
CA ASP A 163 -14.28 -14.85 -20.35
C ASP A 163 -12.99 -14.46 -19.59
N ASP A 164 -12.38 -15.42 -18.88
CA ASP A 164 -11.18 -15.15 -18.08
C ASP A 164 -9.95 -14.80 -18.92
N ALA A 165 -9.80 -15.43 -20.10
CA ALA A 165 -8.67 -15.19 -20.99
C ALA A 165 -8.76 -13.79 -21.62
N ALA A 166 -9.94 -13.43 -22.12
CA ALA A 166 -10.23 -12.10 -22.65
C ALA A 166 -10.09 -11.02 -21.56
N ALA A 167 -10.58 -11.25 -20.34
CA ALA A 167 -10.38 -10.31 -19.23
C ALA A 167 -8.89 -10.08 -18.93
N LYS A 168 -8.06 -11.13 -18.98
CA LYS A 168 -6.60 -11.00 -18.84
C LYS A 168 -5.97 -10.22 -20.00
N SER A 169 -6.40 -10.45 -21.25
CA SER A 169 -5.96 -9.69 -22.42
C SER A 169 -6.30 -8.20 -22.31
N VAL A 170 -7.51 -7.87 -21.82
CA VAL A 170 -7.91 -6.48 -21.57
C VAL A 170 -7.07 -5.85 -20.46
N ALA A 171 -6.80 -6.55 -19.36
CA ALA A 171 -5.91 -6.05 -18.31
C ALA A 171 -4.49 -5.78 -18.84
N ARG A 172 -3.96 -6.63 -19.74
CA ARG A 172 -2.68 -6.41 -20.43
C ARG A 172 -2.71 -5.15 -21.31
N ALA A 173 -3.78 -4.95 -22.06
CA ALA A 173 -3.95 -3.76 -22.89
C ALA A 173 -4.03 -2.47 -22.05
N LEU A 174 -4.83 -2.49 -20.98
CA LEU A 174 -4.92 -1.39 -20.02
C LEU A 174 -3.54 -1.06 -19.43
N HIS A 175 -2.76 -2.08 -19.06
CA HIS A 175 -1.40 -1.87 -18.58
C HIS A 175 -0.49 -1.18 -19.61
N GLY A 176 -0.54 -1.60 -20.88
CA GLY A 176 0.24 -1.00 -21.96
C GLY A 176 -0.14 0.46 -22.21
N ILE A 177 -1.43 0.73 -22.39
CA ILE A 177 -1.96 2.08 -22.70
C ILE A 177 -1.76 3.03 -21.52
N LEU A 178 -2.12 2.62 -20.30
CA LEU A 178 -2.07 3.50 -19.13
C LEU A 178 -0.65 3.74 -18.61
N ASN A 179 0.33 2.93 -19.00
CA ASN A 179 1.74 3.20 -18.72
C ASN A 179 2.54 3.70 -19.93
N TYR A 180 1.90 3.87 -21.09
CA TYR A 180 2.57 4.44 -22.27
C TYR A 180 3.09 5.84 -21.94
N ARG A 181 4.32 6.12 -22.38
CA ARG A 181 5.02 7.39 -22.14
C ARG A 181 5.64 7.87 -23.43
N PHE A 182 5.51 9.16 -23.68
CA PHE A 182 6.20 9.85 -24.76
C PHE A 182 7.05 10.98 -24.19
N ILE A 183 8.17 11.25 -24.86
CA ILE A 183 9.11 12.32 -24.50
C ILE A 183 8.94 13.51 -25.44
N SER A 184 8.71 13.22 -26.72
CA SER A 184 8.47 14.21 -27.77
C SER A 184 6.97 14.48 -27.93
N CYS A 185 6.61 15.71 -28.26
CA CYS A 185 5.23 16.10 -28.52
C CYS A 185 4.65 15.27 -29.68
N PRO A 186 3.57 14.50 -29.48
CA PRO A 186 2.89 13.85 -30.58
C PRO A 186 2.25 14.92 -31.47
N SER A 187 2.35 14.75 -32.78
CA SER A 187 1.91 15.76 -33.76
C SER A 187 0.40 15.67 -34.03
N THR A 188 -0.17 14.46 -33.97
CA THR A 188 -1.58 14.21 -34.24
C THR A 188 -2.17 13.14 -33.31
N PRO A 189 -3.51 13.05 -33.17
CA PRO A 189 -4.17 11.95 -32.47
C PRO A 189 -3.79 10.58 -33.03
N GLU A 190 -3.67 10.47 -34.35
CA GLU A 190 -3.38 9.22 -35.06
C GLU A 190 -2.04 8.64 -34.62
N GLN A 191 -1.02 9.47 -34.37
CA GLN A 191 0.26 9.02 -33.86
C GLN A 191 0.11 8.27 -32.51
N LEU A 192 -0.65 8.81 -31.55
CA LEU A 192 -0.88 8.13 -30.26
C LEU A 192 -1.74 6.88 -30.41
N LEU A 193 -2.68 6.88 -31.37
CA LEU A 193 -3.51 5.71 -31.67
C LEU A 193 -2.69 4.58 -32.31
N GLU A 194 -1.72 4.90 -33.17
CA GLU A 194 -0.77 3.97 -33.78
C GLU A 194 0.23 3.43 -32.76
N ASP A 195 0.82 4.31 -31.94
CA ASP A 195 1.75 3.94 -30.87
C ASP A 195 1.15 2.95 -29.87
N THR A 196 -0.18 2.96 -29.73
CA THR A 196 -0.93 2.08 -28.81
C THR A 196 -1.76 1.01 -29.51
N ALA A 197 -1.67 0.88 -30.85
CA ALA A 197 -2.55 0.03 -31.65
C ALA A 197 -2.55 -1.45 -31.19
N ALA A 198 -1.37 -2.01 -30.95
CA ALA A 198 -1.22 -3.41 -30.53
C ALA A 198 -1.96 -3.75 -29.22
N TRP A 199 -2.11 -2.78 -28.31
CA TRP A 199 -2.91 -2.96 -27.10
C TRP A 199 -4.38 -2.69 -27.35
N ARG A 200 -4.70 -1.70 -28.18
CA ARG A 200 -6.08 -1.33 -28.50
C ARG A 200 -6.86 -2.45 -29.21
N GLU A 201 -6.21 -3.23 -30.06
CA GLU A 201 -6.80 -4.42 -30.70
C GLU A 201 -7.32 -5.48 -29.71
N LEU A 202 -6.77 -5.50 -28.49
CA LEU A 202 -7.18 -6.41 -27.43
C LEU A 202 -8.36 -5.88 -26.60
N LEU A 203 -8.79 -4.63 -26.82
CA LEU A 203 -9.86 -4.00 -26.05
C LEU A 203 -11.24 -4.31 -26.66
N PRO A 204 -12.29 -4.42 -25.82
CA PRO A 204 -13.66 -4.42 -26.31
C PRO A 204 -13.96 -3.09 -27.02
N GLN A 205 -14.73 -3.13 -28.11
CA GLN A 205 -15.04 -1.97 -28.95
C GLN A 205 -15.43 -0.71 -28.13
N ARG A 206 -16.31 -0.86 -27.14
CA ARG A 206 -16.77 0.26 -26.30
C ARG A 206 -15.65 0.91 -25.48
N LEU A 207 -14.68 0.13 -24.99
CA LEU A 207 -13.53 0.65 -24.25
C LEU A 207 -12.51 1.30 -25.19
N ASP A 208 -12.31 0.70 -26.36
CA ASP A 208 -11.45 1.26 -27.40
C ASP A 208 -11.95 2.62 -27.92
N SER A 209 -13.26 2.72 -28.23
CA SER A 209 -13.88 3.99 -28.63
C SER A 209 -13.73 5.07 -27.55
N PHE A 210 -13.89 4.69 -26.28
CA PHE A 210 -13.70 5.61 -25.16
C PHE A 210 -12.28 6.19 -25.08
N PHE A 211 -11.24 5.35 -25.24
CA PHE A 211 -9.87 5.87 -25.28
C PHE A 211 -9.59 6.68 -26.55
N SER A 212 -10.16 6.29 -27.69
CA SER A 212 -10.01 7.04 -28.95
C SER A 212 -10.60 8.44 -28.85
N GLU A 213 -11.80 8.57 -28.26
CA GLU A 213 -12.45 9.85 -27.98
C GLU A 213 -11.61 10.71 -27.03
N LEU A 214 -11.07 10.12 -25.95
CA LEU A 214 -10.19 10.83 -25.01
C LEU A 214 -8.92 11.31 -25.69
N ILE A 215 -8.28 10.48 -26.53
CA ILE A 215 -7.10 10.87 -27.30
C ILE A 215 -7.44 12.03 -28.23
N GLY A 216 -8.54 11.97 -28.98
CA GLY A 216 -9.00 13.08 -29.81
C GLY A 216 -9.23 14.36 -29.00
N GLN A 217 -9.83 14.25 -27.81
CA GLN A 217 -10.06 15.36 -26.90
C GLN A 217 -8.76 16.05 -26.45
N LEU A 218 -7.66 15.31 -26.26
CA LEU A 218 -6.35 15.90 -25.87
C LEU A 218 -5.84 16.91 -26.90
N PHE A 219 -6.15 16.73 -28.18
CA PHE A 219 -5.72 17.63 -29.25
C PHE A 219 -6.75 18.72 -29.58
N ALA A 220 -8.04 18.41 -29.38
CA ALA A 220 -9.14 19.32 -29.68
C ALA A 220 -9.42 20.34 -28.56
N ASP A 221 -9.23 19.95 -27.29
CA ASP A 221 -9.46 20.83 -26.15
C ASP A 221 -8.24 21.76 -25.93
N PRO A 222 -8.39 23.09 -26.10
CA PRO A 222 -7.28 24.04 -25.97
C PRO A 222 -6.68 24.07 -24.56
N ARG A 223 -7.39 23.56 -23.55
CA ARG A 223 -6.94 23.50 -22.15
C ARG A 223 -6.03 22.29 -21.90
N LEU A 224 -6.24 21.20 -22.65
CA LEU A 224 -5.45 19.98 -22.52
C LEU A 224 -4.26 19.96 -23.48
N LYS A 225 -4.39 20.55 -24.67
CA LYS A 225 -3.36 20.56 -25.71
C LYS A 225 -1.96 21.00 -25.22
N PRO A 226 -1.79 22.02 -24.35
CA PRO A 226 -0.48 22.41 -23.85
C PRO A 226 0.29 21.29 -23.14
N THR A 227 -0.44 20.36 -22.50
CA THR A 227 0.16 19.25 -21.75
C THR A 227 0.95 18.29 -22.65
N LEU A 228 0.63 18.22 -23.95
CA LEU A 228 1.29 17.36 -24.95
C LEU A 228 2.70 17.84 -25.30
N HIS A 229 3.03 19.10 -25.03
CA HIS A 229 4.35 19.67 -25.34
C HIS A 229 5.45 19.27 -24.34
N ARG A 230 5.12 18.44 -23.35
CA ARG A 230 6.02 17.98 -22.29
C ARG A 230 6.10 16.45 -22.30
N PRO A 231 7.16 15.85 -21.72
CA PRO A 231 7.17 14.42 -21.48
C PRO A 231 6.02 14.00 -20.57
N GLN A 232 5.18 13.08 -21.03
CA GLN A 232 3.97 12.68 -20.32
C GLN A 232 3.75 11.17 -20.30
N CYS A 233 2.93 10.73 -19.36
CA CYS A 233 2.30 9.42 -19.37
C CYS A 233 0.89 9.54 -19.94
N LEU A 234 0.57 8.75 -20.97
CA LEU A 234 -0.73 8.78 -21.63
C LEU A 234 -1.87 8.50 -20.66
N GLY A 235 -1.71 7.57 -19.72
CA GLY A 235 -2.75 7.30 -18.74
C GLY A 235 -3.09 8.49 -17.82
N ASN A 236 -2.13 9.35 -17.51
CA ASN A 236 -2.39 10.59 -16.75
C ASN A 236 -3.23 11.56 -17.58
N LEU A 237 -2.90 11.68 -18.87
CA LEU A 237 -3.62 12.52 -19.82
C LEU A 237 -5.04 12.00 -20.08
N LEU A 238 -5.23 10.70 -20.24
CA LEU A 238 -6.54 10.08 -20.39
C LEU A 238 -7.42 10.33 -19.15
N LEU A 239 -6.84 10.23 -17.95
CA LEU A 239 -7.56 10.54 -16.72
C LEU A 239 -7.94 12.02 -16.65
N ALA A 240 -7.01 12.93 -16.99
CA ALA A 240 -7.26 14.36 -17.06
C ALA A 240 -8.36 14.70 -18.10
N ALA A 241 -8.29 14.13 -19.30
CA ALA A 241 -9.30 14.31 -20.34
C ALA A 241 -10.69 13.82 -19.89
N THR A 242 -10.73 12.70 -19.14
CA THR A 242 -11.98 12.18 -18.55
C THR A 242 -12.54 13.12 -17.47
N ILE A 243 -11.72 13.88 -16.78
CA ILE A 243 -12.18 14.93 -15.86
C ILE A 243 -12.69 16.14 -16.66
N TYR A 244 -11.93 16.57 -17.67
CA TYR A 244 -12.21 17.79 -18.44
C TYR A 244 -13.46 17.70 -19.32
N ARG A 245 -13.90 16.50 -19.72
CA ARG A 245 -15.21 16.31 -20.41
C ARG A 245 -16.41 16.67 -19.52
N HIS A 246 -16.24 16.71 -18.19
CA HIS A 246 -17.28 17.14 -17.24
C HIS A 246 -17.22 18.64 -16.92
N LEU A 247 -16.32 19.38 -17.59
CA LEU A 247 -16.19 20.83 -17.46
C LEU A 247 -16.71 21.50 -18.73
N ASP A 248 -17.29 22.70 -18.58
CA ASP A 248 -17.64 23.54 -19.72
C ASP A 248 -16.37 23.88 -20.53
N PRO A 249 -16.30 23.57 -21.84
CA PRO A 249 -15.13 23.82 -22.66
C PRO A 249 -14.80 25.31 -22.85
N GLY A 250 -15.75 26.21 -22.56
CA GLY A 250 -15.53 27.66 -22.60
C GLY A 250 -14.76 28.23 -21.41
N LEU A 251 -14.53 27.43 -20.35
CA LEU A 251 -13.82 27.90 -19.14
C LEU A 251 -12.31 27.84 -19.32
N ASP A 252 -11.64 28.99 -19.13
CA ASP A 252 -10.18 29.07 -19.09
C ASP A 252 -9.59 28.63 -17.74
N SER A 253 -8.25 28.54 -17.66
CA SER A 253 -7.57 28.10 -16.43
C SER A 253 -7.82 29.02 -15.23
N VAL A 254 -7.99 30.33 -15.43
CA VAL A 254 -8.24 31.28 -14.34
C VAL A 254 -9.63 31.06 -13.77
N GLN A 255 -10.63 30.89 -14.65
CA GLN A 255 -12.00 30.58 -14.29
C GLN A 255 -12.11 29.21 -13.61
N LEU A 256 -11.33 28.21 -14.03
CA LEU A 256 -11.29 26.90 -13.36
C LEU A 256 -10.66 26.97 -11.96
N ILE A 257 -9.61 27.79 -11.76
CA ILE A 257 -8.99 28.00 -10.44
C ILE A 257 -9.99 28.67 -9.48
N ALA A 258 -10.72 29.68 -9.96
CA ALA A 258 -11.77 30.38 -9.21
C ALA A 258 -12.99 29.48 -8.98
N GLY A 259 -13.39 28.71 -9.99
CA GLY A 259 -14.50 27.76 -10.00
C GLY A 259 -14.15 26.38 -9.47
N TYR A 260 -13.31 26.29 -8.43
CA TYR A 260 -12.77 25.03 -7.92
C TYR A 260 -13.83 24.00 -7.49
N GLN A 261 -15.04 24.44 -7.15
CA GLN A 261 -16.17 23.53 -6.86
C GLN A 261 -16.63 22.76 -8.10
N LEU A 262 -16.55 23.37 -9.28
CA LEU A 262 -16.80 22.72 -10.57
C LEU A 262 -15.71 21.69 -10.85
N VAL A 263 -14.43 22.08 -10.67
CA VAL A 263 -13.28 21.19 -10.85
C VAL A 263 -13.37 19.97 -9.93
N ARG A 264 -13.73 20.17 -8.65
CA ARG A 264 -14.00 19.09 -7.71
C ARG A 264 -15.07 18.14 -8.23
N THR A 265 -16.23 18.68 -8.65
CA THR A 265 -17.35 17.87 -9.14
C THR A 265 -16.97 17.09 -10.40
N ALA A 266 -16.26 17.74 -11.32
CA ALA A 266 -15.73 17.10 -12.52
C ALA A 266 -14.69 16.03 -12.19
N THR A 267 -13.84 16.24 -11.19
CA THR A 267 -12.85 15.27 -10.73
C THR A 267 -13.54 14.00 -10.21
N THR A 268 -14.52 14.14 -9.33
CA THR A 268 -15.27 12.99 -8.79
C THR A 268 -16.02 12.24 -9.89
N ARG A 269 -16.68 12.95 -10.82
CA ARG A 269 -17.39 12.34 -11.95
C ARG A 269 -16.45 11.65 -12.94
N GLY A 270 -15.36 12.31 -13.30
CA GLY A 270 -14.34 11.78 -14.22
C GLY A 270 -13.68 10.52 -13.66
N LEU A 271 -13.31 10.51 -12.38
CA LEU A 271 -12.79 9.31 -11.71
C LEU A 271 -13.84 8.18 -11.71
N ALA A 272 -15.10 8.47 -11.40
CA ALA A 272 -16.16 7.46 -11.41
C ALA A 272 -16.43 6.88 -12.81
N GLU A 273 -16.39 7.70 -13.86
CA GLU A 273 -16.52 7.28 -15.25
C GLU A 273 -15.33 6.41 -15.67
N PHE A 274 -14.11 6.90 -15.46
CA PHE A 274 -12.88 6.21 -15.82
C PHE A 274 -12.79 4.84 -15.14
N SER A 275 -12.98 4.79 -13.82
CA SER A 275 -13.02 3.53 -13.05
C SER A 275 -13.98 2.54 -13.65
N SER A 276 -15.21 2.99 -13.94
CA SER A 276 -16.24 2.14 -14.50
C SER A 276 -15.81 1.53 -15.84
N MET A 277 -15.20 2.33 -16.73
CA MET A 277 -14.74 1.86 -18.04
C MET A 277 -13.60 0.85 -17.95
N ILE A 278 -12.63 1.03 -17.04
CA ILE A 278 -11.48 0.13 -16.95
C ILE A 278 -11.73 -1.14 -16.11
N GLY A 279 -12.97 -1.37 -15.65
CA GLY A 279 -13.29 -2.54 -14.80
C GLY A 279 -12.90 -2.36 -13.33
N VAL A 280 -13.04 -1.14 -12.82
CA VAL A 280 -12.87 -0.79 -11.40
C VAL A 280 -14.22 -0.35 -10.82
N ARG A 281 -14.52 -0.78 -9.60
CA ARG A 281 -15.76 -0.41 -8.92
C ARG A 281 -15.81 1.11 -8.71
N ARG A 282 -16.97 1.72 -8.97
CA ARG A 282 -17.16 3.16 -8.73
C ARG A 282 -16.94 3.50 -7.26
N GLY A 283 -16.22 4.59 -7.01
CA GLY A 283 -15.90 5.06 -5.65
C GLY A 283 -14.90 4.19 -4.89
N SER A 284 -14.23 3.22 -5.53
CA SER A 284 -13.23 2.38 -4.85
C SER A 284 -11.81 2.96 -4.89
N VAL A 285 -11.54 3.99 -5.69
CA VAL A 285 -10.27 4.70 -5.69
C VAL A 285 -10.58 6.19 -5.65
N LEU A 286 -10.27 6.82 -4.52
CA LEU A 286 -10.60 8.21 -4.25
C LEU A 286 -9.34 8.96 -3.81
N PRO A 287 -9.17 10.23 -4.20
CA PRO A 287 -8.12 11.06 -3.64
C PRO A 287 -8.45 11.40 -2.19
N CYS A 288 -7.43 11.58 -1.34
CA CYS A 288 -7.63 12.03 0.05
C CYS A 288 -8.28 13.43 0.12
N THR A 289 -8.07 14.27 -0.89
CA THR A 289 -8.77 15.54 -1.08
C THR A 289 -8.80 15.90 -2.56
N THR A 290 -9.75 16.76 -2.96
CA THR A 290 -9.75 17.43 -4.27
C THR A 290 -9.11 18.82 -4.21
N THR A 291 -8.56 19.20 -3.06
CA THR A 291 -7.88 20.49 -2.88
C THR A 291 -6.41 20.34 -3.23
N ILE A 292 -5.95 21.19 -4.16
CA ILE A 292 -4.54 21.24 -4.56
C ILE A 292 -3.69 21.54 -3.32
N SER A 293 -2.63 20.75 -3.15
CA SER A 293 -1.76 20.84 -2.01
C SER A 293 -0.31 20.59 -2.39
N ARG A 294 0.61 21.02 -1.53
CA ARG A 294 2.04 20.82 -1.66
C ARG A 294 2.61 20.25 -0.37
N LEU A 295 3.55 19.33 -0.50
CA LEU A 295 4.28 18.80 0.63
C LEU A 295 5.40 19.75 1.06
N GLN A 296 5.49 20.01 2.35
CA GLN A 296 6.59 20.72 2.98
C GLN A 296 7.30 19.81 3.98
N MET A 297 8.62 19.66 3.84
CA MET A 297 9.45 18.85 4.74
C MET A 297 10.48 19.74 5.43
N LEU A 298 10.41 19.83 6.76
CA LEU A 298 11.37 20.51 7.62
C LEU A 298 12.37 19.50 8.17
N TYR A 299 13.65 19.73 7.91
CA TYR A 299 14.75 18.90 8.41
C TYR A 299 15.29 19.44 9.74
N GLY A 300 15.96 18.59 10.52
CA GLY A 300 16.50 18.93 11.84
C GLY A 300 17.53 20.07 11.86
N ASN A 301 18.09 20.43 10.71
CA ASN A 301 18.97 21.60 10.53
C ASN A 301 18.20 22.91 10.21
N GLY A 302 16.87 22.89 10.21
CA GLY A 302 16.03 24.04 9.92
C GLY A 302 15.74 24.30 8.43
N VAL A 303 16.24 23.46 7.52
CA VAL A 303 15.96 23.59 6.09
C VAL A 303 14.52 23.12 5.80
N LEU A 304 13.73 23.98 5.16
CA LEU A 304 12.40 23.67 4.66
C LEU A 304 12.43 23.42 3.15
N VAL A 305 11.86 22.29 2.70
CA VAL A 305 11.72 21.94 1.29
C VAL A 305 10.24 21.87 0.93
N THR A 306 9.80 22.66 -0.05
CA THR A 306 8.43 22.67 -0.57
C THR A 306 8.38 21.96 -1.94
N SER A 307 8.35 20.63 -1.90
CA SER A 307 8.16 19.73 -3.06
C SER A 307 8.40 18.29 -2.61
N GLU A 308 7.54 17.36 -3.01
CA GLU A 308 7.76 15.93 -2.77
C GLU A 308 8.97 15.44 -3.58
N TYR A 309 9.00 15.75 -4.87
CA TYR A 309 10.06 15.33 -5.78
C TYR A 309 11.44 15.81 -5.35
N LYS A 310 11.57 17.08 -4.94
CA LYS A 310 12.86 17.62 -4.47
C LYS A 310 13.29 17.00 -3.15
N SER A 311 12.34 16.67 -2.26
CA SER A 311 12.65 16.07 -0.97
C SER A 311 13.18 14.64 -1.13
N GLY A 312 12.58 13.84 -2.03
CA GLY A 312 13.04 12.48 -2.32
C GLY A 312 14.41 12.38 -3.01
N GLN A 313 14.96 13.49 -3.53
CA GLN A 313 16.29 13.55 -4.16
C GLN A 313 17.34 14.26 -3.29
N ALA A 314 16.93 14.90 -2.20
CA ALA A 314 17.82 15.71 -1.39
C ALA A 314 18.61 14.85 -0.40
N GLN A 315 19.93 14.78 -0.56
CA GLN A 315 20.83 14.25 0.46
C GLN A 315 21.17 15.37 1.44
N ARG A 316 20.57 15.33 2.63
CA ARG A 316 20.77 16.37 3.64
C ARG A 316 21.63 15.93 4.81
N GLY A 317 21.66 14.63 5.14
CA GLY A 317 22.38 14.12 6.30
C GLY A 317 21.79 14.57 7.65
N TYR A 318 20.53 15.04 7.64
CA TYR A 318 19.78 15.42 8.83
C TYR A 318 18.43 14.70 8.82
N PRO A 319 17.90 14.33 10.00
CA PRO A 319 16.58 13.69 10.08
C PRO A 319 15.49 14.66 9.63
N VAL A 320 14.39 14.11 9.10
CA VAL A 320 13.15 14.87 8.94
C VAL A 320 12.62 15.20 10.34
N ASP A 321 12.43 16.49 10.62
CA ASP A 321 11.87 16.94 11.89
C ASP A 321 10.33 16.94 11.83
N ARG A 322 9.76 17.57 10.79
CA ARG A 322 8.31 17.65 10.63
C ARG A 322 7.93 17.75 9.15
N VAL A 323 6.74 17.28 8.83
CA VAL A 323 6.10 17.41 7.52
C VAL A 323 4.79 18.17 7.68
N GLN A 324 4.49 19.01 6.72
CA GLN A 324 3.23 19.74 6.65
C GLN A 324 2.70 19.72 5.22
N VAL A 325 1.40 19.50 5.07
CA VAL A 325 0.69 19.70 3.81
C VAL A 325 0.16 21.12 3.75
N GLU A 326 0.66 21.89 2.78
CA GLU A 326 0.17 23.22 2.47
C GLU A 326 -0.95 23.12 1.44
N PHE A 327 -2.18 23.39 1.86
CA PHE A 327 -3.34 23.43 0.96
C PHE A 327 -3.50 24.83 0.38
N CYS A 328 -3.84 24.94 -0.91
CA CYS A 328 -4.05 26.25 -1.54
C CYS A 328 -5.27 27.02 -1.01
N ARG A 329 -6.12 26.36 -0.21
CA ARG A 329 -7.34 26.87 0.44
C ARG A 329 -7.77 25.88 1.51
N GLN A 330 -8.91 26.13 2.16
CA GLN A 330 -9.50 25.18 3.10
C GLN A 330 -9.67 23.80 2.42
N PRO A 331 -9.03 22.74 2.94
CA PRO A 331 -9.08 21.42 2.33
C PRO A 331 -10.50 20.87 2.37
N TYR A 332 -10.91 20.30 1.23
CA TYR A 332 -12.19 19.63 1.10
C TYR A 332 -12.01 18.11 1.20
N LEU A 333 -12.56 17.53 2.26
CA LEU A 333 -12.70 16.09 2.42
C LEU A 333 -14.01 15.62 1.75
N LEU A 334 -13.91 14.65 0.85
CA LEU A 334 -15.07 14.06 0.19
C LEU A 334 -15.95 13.34 1.22
N PRO A 335 -17.28 13.60 1.27
CA PRO A 335 -18.19 12.89 2.18
C PRO A 335 -18.10 11.36 2.04
N GLU A 336 -17.95 10.88 0.81
CA GLU A 336 -17.81 9.45 0.50
C GLU A 336 -16.56 8.85 1.17
N VAL A 337 -15.47 9.62 1.30
CA VAL A 337 -14.26 9.17 2.01
C VAL A 337 -14.54 8.99 3.50
N VAL A 338 -15.28 9.92 4.12
CA VAL A 338 -15.67 9.82 5.55
C VAL A 338 -16.55 8.60 5.78
N GLU A 339 -17.53 8.37 4.91
CA GLU A 339 -18.42 7.22 4.98
C GLU A 339 -17.65 5.91 4.85
N LEU A 340 -16.77 5.78 3.85
CA LEU A 340 -15.92 4.61 3.67
C LEU A 340 -15.10 4.30 4.93
N ILE A 341 -14.48 5.31 5.55
CA ILE A 341 -13.69 5.13 6.77
C ILE A 341 -14.57 4.71 7.95
N ARG A 342 -15.71 5.37 8.14
CA ARG A 342 -16.64 5.08 9.25
C ARG A 342 -17.20 3.66 9.16
N GLU A 343 -17.43 3.21 7.95
CA GLU A 343 -18.01 1.91 7.64
C GLU A 343 -16.98 0.79 7.51
N ALA A 344 -15.69 1.08 7.41
CA ALA A 344 -14.70 0.04 7.20
C ALA A 344 -14.71 -1.01 8.34
N ASP A 345 -14.62 -2.29 7.96
CA ASP A 345 -14.36 -3.39 8.89
C ASP A 345 -12.85 -3.59 9.08
N ILE A 346 -12.05 -3.18 8.09
CA ILE A 346 -10.58 -3.18 8.12
C ILE A 346 -10.05 -1.85 7.55
N LEU A 347 -9.16 -1.20 8.29
CA LEU A 347 -8.36 -0.05 7.87
C LEU A 347 -6.89 -0.50 7.74
N VAL A 348 -6.31 -0.34 6.55
CA VAL A 348 -4.91 -0.68 6.28
C VAL A 348 -4.13 0.58 5.90
N PHE A 349 -3.04 0.84 6.61
CA PHE A 349 -2.06 1.84 6.19
C PHE A 349 -1.01 1.11 5.36
N ALA A 350 -1.04 1.33 4.04
CA ALA A 350 -0.20 0.63 3.08
C ALA A 350 1.29 0.90 3.35
N PRO A 351 2.18 -0.04 2.99
CA PRO A 351 3.60 0.26 2.95
C PRO A 351 3.83 1.34 1.88
N GLY A 352 4.74 2.27 2.14
CA GLY A 352 4.99 3.41 1.26
C GLY A 352 5.73 4.53 1.99
N SER A 353 6.25 5.49 1.23
CA SER A 353 7.03 6.61 1.78
C SER A 353 6.28 7.27 2.93
N LEU A 354 6.90 7.23 4.12
CA LEU A 354 6.25 7.61 5.38
C LEU A 354 5.76 9.05 5.34
N TYR A 355 6.65 9.94 4.91
CA TYR A 355 6.47 11.38 4.94
C TYR A 355 5.75 11.92 3.71
N THR A 356 5.80 11.22 2.58
CA THR A 356 5.22 11.71 1.32
C THR A 356 3.92 11.01 0.92
N SER A 357 3.58 9.86 1.52
CA SER A 357 2.37 9.10 1.17
C SER A 357 1.31 9.08 2.27
N ILE A 358 1.62 8.54 3.46
CA ILE A 358 0.58 8.29 4.48
C ILE A 358 0.34 9.50 5.37
N ILE A 359 1.41 10.12 5.89
CA ILE A 359 1.30 11.32 6.73
C ILE A 359 0.49 12.42 6.02
N PRO A 360 0.72 12.74 4.73
CA PRO A 360 -0.05 13.77 4.04
C PRO A 360 -1.54 13.48 3.94
N ILE A 361 -1.94 12.21 3.76
CA ILE A 361 -3.35 11.80 3.78
C ILE A 361 -3.96 12.11 5.15
N LEU A 362 -3.27 11.75 6.23
CA LEU A 362 -3.78 11.91 7.59
C LEU A 362 -3.74 13.36 8.10
N GLN A 363 -3.02 14.24 7.41
CA GLN A 363 -3.08 15.68 7.62
C GLN A 363 -4.26 16.38 6.93
N VAL A 364 -4.99 15.69 6.04
CA VAL A 364 -6.26 16.21 5.54
C VAL A 364 -7.25 16.27 6.71
N PRO A 365 -7.76 17.46 7.09
CA PRO A 365 -8.65 17.61 8.23
C PRO A 365 -9.87 16.69 8.13
N GLY A 366 -10.14 15.96 9.21
CA GLY A 366 -11.25 15.00 9.33
C GLY A 366 -10.90 13.55 9.02
N ILE A 367 -9.82 13.24 8.28
CA ILE A 367 -9.46 11.83 7.99
C ILE A 367 -9.00 11.11 9.25
N ALA A 368 -8.02 11.66 9.99
CA ALA A 368 -7.52 11.05 11.22
C ALA A 368 -8.64 10.87 12.25
N ASP A 369 -9.54 11.86 12.39
CA ASP A 369 -10.66 11.79 13.33
C ASP A 369 -11.70 10.74 12.93
N ALA A 370 -11.98 10.59 11.63
CA ALA A 370 -12.85 9.53 11.12
C ALA A 370 -12.26 8.14 11.42
N VAL A 371 -10.94 7.97 11.22
CA VAL A 371 -10.23 6.73 11.56
C VAL A 371 -10.36 6.42 13.05
N ARG A 372 -10.08 7.41 13.92
CA ARG A 372 -10.19 7.25 15.39
C ARG A 372 -11.60 6.86 15.81
N SER A 373 -12.59 7.53 15.24
CA SER A 373 -14.01 7.32 15.57
C SER A 373 -14.54 5.95 15.17
N ASN A 374 -13.92 5.27 14.19
CA ASN A 374 -14.27 3.90 13.87
C ASN A 374 -13.59 2.94 14.87
N THR A 375 -14.26 2.63 15.98
CA THR A 375 -13.74 1.73 17.02
C THR A 375 -13.91 0.24 16.70
N GLY A 376 -14.71 -0.11 15.69
CA GLY A 376 -15.02 -1.49 15.32
C GLY A 376 -14.04 -2.10 14.29
N ALA A 377 -13.35 -1.26 13.52
CA ALA A 377 -12.42 -1.71 12.49
C ALA A 377 -11.17 -2.38 13.07
N LEU A 378 -10.68 -3.42 12.38
CA LEU A 378 -9.29 -3.84 12.50
C LEU A 378 -8.39 -2.78 11.86
N LYS A 379 -7.43 -2.21 12.59
CA LYS A 379 -6.56 -1.14 12.09
C LYS A 379 -5.10 -1.58 12.07
N VAL A 380 -4.57 -1.81 10.87
CA VAL A 380 -3.23 -2.39 10.65
C VAL A 380 -2.33 -1.42 9.90
N LEU A 381 -1.20 -1.09 10.49
CA LEU A 381 -0.10 -0.42 9.82
C LEU A 381 0.83 -1.45 9.20
N THR A 382 1.03 -1.42 7.89
CA THR A 382 2.04 -2.27 7.23
C THR A 382 3.36 -1.50 7.17
N ALA A 383 4.39 -2.01 7.85
CA ALA A 383 5.68 -1.36 7.91
C ALA A 383 6.42 -1.38 6.56
N ASN A 384 7.25 -0.37 6.35
CA ASN A 384 8.15 -0.34 5.20
C ASN A 384 9.27 -1.36 5.38
N ILE A 385 9.71 -1.98 4.28
CA ILE A 385 10.83 -2.92 4.31
C ILE A 385 12.16 -2.16 4.36
N TRP A 386 12.25 -1.06 3.62
CA TRP A 386 13.49 -0.35 3.35
C TRP A 386 13.47 1.05 3.92
N VAL A 387 14.61 1.46 4.46
CA VAL A 387 14.96 2.86 4.69
C VAL A 387 14.96 3.60 3.35
N GLN A 388 14.41 4.81 3.34
CA GLN A 388 14.37 5.67 2.19
C GLN A 388 15.29 6.88 2.41
N LYS A 389 16.28 7.03 1.53
CA LYS A 389 17.25 8.12 1.58
C LYS A 389 16.54 9.48 1.54
N GLY A 390 16.96 10.40 2.41
CA GLY A 390 16.35 11.73 2.56
C GLY A 390 15.03 11.77 3.33
N GLU A 391 14.48 10.62 3.75
CA GLU A 391 13.24 10.51 4.52
C GLU A 391 13.46 9.78 5.85
N THR A 392 13.87 8.52 5.81
CA THR A 392 13.98 7.63 6.99
C THR A 392 15.40 7.10 7.19
N ASP A 393 16.39 7.74 6.56
CA ASP A 393 17.82 7.38 6.67
C ASP A 393 18.49 7.85 7.96
N VAL A 394 17.89 8.82 8.65
CA VAL A 394 18.36 9.26 9.97
C VAL A 394 17.19 9.28 10.95
N ALA A 395 17.31 8.53 12.05
CA ALA A 395 16.34 8.58 13.13
C ALA A 395 16.47 9.90 13.91
N ARG A 396 15.35 10.58 14.13
CA ARG A 396 15.35 11.91 14.75
C ARG A 396 15.87 11.89 16.20
N ASP A 397 15.34 11.00 17.01
CA ASP A 397 15.59 10.97 18.46
C ASP A 397 16.83 10.14 18.82
N ALA A 398 17.41 9.43 17.85
CA ALA A 398 18.63 8.66 18.02
C ALA A 398 19.42 8.58 16.68
N PRO A 399 20.05 9.69 16.23
CA PRO A 399 20.70 9.76 14.93
C PRO A 399 21.84 8.75 14.72
N ASP A 400 22.44 8.26 15.81
CA ASP A 400 23.59 7.34 15.78
C ASP A 400 23.20 5.86 15.56
N ARG A 401 21.91 5.55 15.46
CA ARG A 401 21.42 4.18 15.20
C ARG A 401 20.57 4.11 13.94
N LYS A 402 20.32 2.87 13.50
CA LYS A 402 19.40 2.56 12.39
C LYS A 402 17.97 2.98 12.72
N PHE A 403 17.21 3.27 11.67
CA PHE A 403 15.78 3.56 11.74
C PHE A 403 14.98 2.27 11.93
N TYR A 404 14.14 2.23 12.98
CA TYR A 404 13.31 1.07 13.34
C TYR A 404 11.82 1.38 13.20
N VAL A 405 10.99 0.35 13.36
CA VAL A 405 9.53 0.49 13.30
C VAL A 405 9.00 1.42 14.39
N SER A 406 9.60 1.45 15.58
CA SER A 406 9.21 2.43 16.61
C SER A 406 9.42 3.89 16.16
N ASP A 407 10.48 4.19 15.40
CA ASP A 407 10.71 5.53 14.84
C ASP A 407 9.64 5.91 13.82
N LEU A 408 9.17 4.93 13.03
CA LEU A 408 8.07 5.11 12.10
C LEU A 408 6.77 5.47 12.83
N ILE A 409 6.48 4.81 13.96
CA ILE A 409 5.33 5.14 14.82
C ILE A 409 5.48 6.54 15.44
N LEU A 410 6.67 6.89 15.94
CA LEU A 410 6.94 8.20 16.52
C LEU A 410 6.84 9.33 15.48
N ALA A 411 7.28 9.08 14.26
CA ALA A 411 7.12 9.99 13.14
C ALA A 411 5.64 10.24 12.83
N TYR A 412 4.79 9.20 12.80
CA TYR A 412 3.34 9.40 12.71
C TYR A 412 2.80 10.20 13.91
N HIS A 413 3.26 9.89 15.12
CA HIS A 413 2.80 10.54 16.35
C HIS A 413 3.03 12.05 16.31
N ARG A 414 4.22 12.46 15.86
CA ARG A 414 4.64 13.86 15.78
C ARG A 414 3.97 14.66 14.66
N ASN A 415 3.63 13.99 13.56
CA ASN A 415 3.22 14.65 12.31
C ASN A 415 1.70 14.61 12.06
N ILE A 416 0.94 13.85 12.84
CA ILE A 416 -0.52 13.78 12.70
C ILE A 416 -1.16 14.59 13.82
N PRO A 417 -2.12 15.49 13.52
CA PRO A 417 -2.90 16.19 14.54
C PRO A 417 -3.55 15.20 15.51
N GLY A 418 -3.21 15.28 16.81
CA GLY A 418 -3.69 14.35 17.85
C GLY A 418 -2.91 13.03 17.97
N GLY A 419 -1.81 12.88 17.21
CA GLY A 419 -0.91 11.73 17.27
C GLY A 419 -1.50 10.39 16.82
N VAL A 420 -0.80 9.29 17.09
CA VAL A 420 -1.16 7.94 16.63
C VAL A 420 -2.26 7.23 17.41
N ARG A 421 -2.77 7.85 18.48
CA ARG A 421 -3.79 7.23 19.32
C ARG A 421 -5.01 6.87 18.47
N ASP A 422 -5.45 5.61 18.60
CA ASP A 422 -6.59 5.01 17.91
C ASP A 422 -6.52 5.05 16.36
N LEU A 423 -5.35 5.34 15.77
CA LEU A 423 -5.14 5.28 14.32
C LEU A 423 -4.91 3.86 13.82
N PHE A 424 -4.03 3.12 14.48
CA PHE A 424 -3.77 1.71 14.26
C PHE A 424 -3.45 1.04 15.59
N SER A 425 -3.60 -0.28 15.62
CA SER A 425 -3.38 -1.10 16.82
C SER A 425 -2.31 -2.16 16.58
N HIS A 426 -2.30 -2.71 15.35
CA HIS A 426 -1.37 -3.74 14.93
C HIS A 426 -0.38 -3.17 13.91
N VAL A 427 0.88 -3.57 14.03
CA VAL A 427 1.96 -3.19 13.12
C VAL A 427 2.52 -4.44 12.47
N LEU A 428 2.16 -4.64 11.20
CA LEU A 428 2.60 -5.77 10.39
C LEU A 428 3.96 -5.47 9.75
N GLY A 429 4.99 -6.18 10.21
CA GLY A 429 6.35 -6.12 9.71
C GLY A 429 6.74 -7.37 8.92
N LEU A 430 7.80 -7.23 8.14
CA LEU A 430 8.44 -8.34 7.45
C LEU A 430 9.31 -9.12 8.42
N ASN A 431 9.14 -10.45 8.49
CA ASN A 431 10.11 -11.31 9.18
C ASN A 431 11.40 -11.38 8.36
N LEU A 432 12.45 -10.68 8.80
CA LEU A 432 13.76 -10.67 8.13
C LEU A 432 14.55 -11.97 8.36
N GLY A 433 14.19 -12.78 9.36
CA GLY A 433 14.83 -14.06 9.65
C GLY A 433 14.66 -15.09 8.52
N ASP A 434 13.59 -14.95 7.73
CA ASP A 434 13.31 -15.82 6.58
C ASP A 434 14.09 -15.42 5.30
N ILE A 435 14.88 -14.35 5.36
CA ILE A 435 15.64 -13.84 4.23
C ILE A 435 17.08 -14.36 4.31
N PRO A 436 17.60 -14.98 3.23
CA PRO A 436 18.98 -15.45 3.23
C PRO A 436 19.96 -14.30 3.48
N GLY A 437 20.91 -14.49 4.40
CA GLY A 437 21.89 -13.46 4.78
C GLY A 437 22.71 -12.91 3.61
N SER A 438 22.95 -13.72 2.58
CA SER A 438 23.62 -13.29 1.34
C SER A 438 22.86 -12.22 0.56
N VAL A 439 21.53 -12.22 0.64
CA VAL A 439 20.68 -11.18 0.04
C VAL A 439 20.79 -9.89 0.86
N LEU A 440 20.65 -9.98 2.18
CA LEU A 440 20.77 -8.83 3.08
C LEU A 440 22.15 -8.16 2.97
N GLN A 441 23.22 -8.95 2.85
CA GLN A 441 24.58 -8.43 2.65
C GLN A 441 24.70 -7.63 1.33
N ARG A 442 24.08 -8.11 0.24
CA ARG A 442 24.10 -7.40 -1.04
C ARG A 442 23.36 -6.06 -0.96
N TYR A 443 22.23 -6.03 -0.27
CA TYR A 443 21.48 -4.81 -0.04
C TYR A 443 22.28 -3.81 0.80
N ALA A 444 23.00 -4.27 1.81
CA ALA A 444 23.92 -3.42 2.58
C ALA A 444 25.02 -2.81 1.69
N LEU A 445 25.54 -3.55 0.70
CA LEU A 445 26.51 -3.02 -0.29
C LEU A 445 25.89 -1.96 -1.24
N GLU A 446 24.58 -1.92 -1.37
CA GLU A 446 23.84 -0.92 -2.16
C GLU A 446 23.31 0.25 -1.31
N ASP A 447 23.77 0.40 -0.07
CA ASP A 447 23.26 1.35 0.94
C ASP A 447 21.73 1.25 1.14
N LYS A 448 21.19 0.04 1.05
CA LYS A 448 19.78 -0.24 1.30
C LYS A 448 19.65 -0.97 2.62
N GLU A 449 19.26 -0.22 3.64
CA GLU A 449 19.09 -0.76 4.98
C GLU A 449 17.63 -1.17 5.21
N PRO A 450 17.38 -2.39 5.75
CA PRO A 450 16.03 -2.76 6.12
C PRO A 450 15.61 -2.05 7.41
N ILE A 451 14.32 -1.77 7.54
CA ILE A 451 13.73 -1.26 8.78
C ILE A 451 13.38 -2.47 9.65
N TYR A 452 14.09 -2.61 10.78
CA TYR A 452 13.87 -3.73 11.70
C TYR A 452 12.72 -3.44 12.66
N LEU A 453 11.98 -4.50 13.03
CA LEU A 453 10.94 -4.44 14.05
C LEU A 453 11.57 -4.58 15.44
N ASP A 454 11.61 -3.48 16.18
CA ASP A 454 12.04 -3.45 17.57
C ASP A 454 10.87 -3.77 18.52
N ARG A 455 10.51 -5.06 18.56
CA ARG A 455 9.29 -5.61 19.16
C ARG A 455 8.95 -5.06 20.54
N ASP A 456 9.90 -5.13 21.49
CA ASP A 456 9.68 -4.67 22.86
C ASP A 456 9.35 -3.17 22.93
N ARG A 457 9.99 -2.37 22.09
CA ARG A 457 9.75 -0.93 22.03
C ARG A 457 8.38 -0.63 21.43
N VAL A 458 7.98 -1.33 20.37
CA VAL A 458 6.64 -1.21 19.78
C VAL A 458 5.55 -1.56 20.80
N HIS A 459 5.73 -2.64 21.58
CA HIS A 459 4.82 -2.98 22.69
C HIS A 459 4.80 -1.89 23.78
N GLN A 460 5.95 -1.32 24.15
CA GLN A 460 6.02 -0.21 25.13
C GLN A 460 5.27 1.04 24.66
N LEU A 461 5.26 1.29 23.35
CA LEU A 461 4.48 2.37 22.72
C LEU A 461 2.98 2.06 22.66
N GLY A 462 2.56 0.86 23.03
CA GLY A 462 1.15 0.45 23.10
C GLY A 462 0.58 -0.15 21.81
N PHE A 463 1.44 -0.72 20.95
CA PHE A 463 1.04 -1.37 19.69
C PHE A 463 1.39 -2.85 19.70
N GLU A 464 0.68 -3.64 18.90
CA GLU A 464 0.92 -5.07 18.74
C GLU A 464 1.78 -5.33 17.47
N PRO A 465 3.07 -5.68 17.61
CA PRO A 465 3.92 -6.06 16.50
C PRO A 465 3.56 -7.47 15.98
N VAL A 466 3.45 -7.60 14.66
CA VAL A 466 3.18 -8.88 13.98
C VAL A 466 4.19 -9.04 12.85
N GLU A 467 5.01 -10.09 12.88
CA GLU A 467 5.96 -10.43 11.82
C GLU A 467 5.43 -11.54 10.92
N ALA A 468 5.63 -11.40 9.62
CA ALA A 468 5.19 -12.41 8.68
C ALA A 468 6.10 -12.52 7.45
N CYS A 469 6.09 -13.70 6.83
CA CYS A 469 6.68 -14.00 5.52
C CYS A 469 5.95 -13.30 4.35
N VAL A 470 5.70 -12.00 4.42
CA VAL A 470 4.88 -11.26 3.44
C VAL A 470 5.67 -10.73 2.25
N PHE A 471 6.76 -11.41 1.85
CA PHE A 471 7.63 -11.01 0.74
C PHE A 471 7.57 -11.97 -0.44
N SER A 472 7.86 -11.47 -1.64
CA SER A 472 7.83 -12.28 -2.86
C SER A 472 9.04 -13.20 -2.94
N ARG A 473 8.82 -14.50 -2.75
CA ARG A 473 9.85 -15.54 -2.88
C ARG A 473 10.37 -15.66 -4.32
N GLU A 474 9.51 -15.41 -5.31
CA GLU A 474 9.87 -15.40 -6.73
C GLU A 474 10.88 -14.28 -7.02
N LEU A 475 10.55 -13.03 -6.69
CA LEU A 475 11.46 -11.88 -6.88
C LEU A 475 12.76 -12.03 -6.09
N LEU A 476 12.68 -12.62 -4.89
CA LEU A 476 13.86 -12.93 -4.09
C LEU A 476 14.76 -13.95 -4.78
N ARG A 477 14.20 -14.98 -5.42
CA ARG A 477 14.98 -16.02 -6.11
C ARG A 477 15.56 -15.53 -7.43
N GLU A 478 14.74 -14.90 -8.26
CA GLU A 478 15.11 -14.52 -9.63
C GLU A 478 15.97 -13.27 -9.69
N ARG A 479 15.59 -12.25 -8.91
CA ARG A 479 16.18 -10.91 -9.01
C ARG A 479 16.93 -10.52 -7.74
N ARG A 480 16.91 -11.36 -6.70
CA ARG A 480 17.42 -11.03 -5.37
C ARG A 480 16.75 -9.77 -4.80
N VAL A 481 15.48 -9.54 -5.15
CA VAL A 481 14.71 -8.37 -4.72
C VAL A 481 13.74 -8.72 -3.60
N ILE A 482 13.79 -7.99 -2.48
CA ILE A 482 12.80 -8.07 -1.39
C ILE A 482 11.75 -6.98 -1.59
N GLN A 483 10.51 -7.44 -1.74
CA GLN A 483 9.32 -6.61 -1.85
C GLN A 483 8.15 -7.40 -1.27
N HIS A 484 7.15 -6.69 -0.73
CA HIS A 484 5.90 -7.30 -0.34
C HIS A 484 5.28 -8.14 -1.47
N ASP A 485 4.88 -9.36 -1.13
CA ASP A 485 4.05 -10.19 -2.00
C ASP A 485 2.58 -9.83 -1.78
N PRO A 486 1.84 -9.44 -2.85
CA PRO A 486 0.46 -9.02 -2.70
C PRO A 486 -0.45 -10.09 -2.09
N ASP A 487 -0.29 -11.35 -2.49
CA ASP A 487 -1.14 -12.45 -2.03
C ASP A 487 -0.79 -12.85 -0.59
N ALA A 488 0.51 -12.88 -0.27
CA ALA A 488 0.96 -13.17 1.10
C ALA A 488 0.47 -12.10 2.08
N LEU A 489 0.57 -10.81 1.71
CA LEU A 489 0.06 -9.73 2.56
C LEU A 489 -1.47 -9.82 2.69
N ALA A 490 -2.20 -10.09 1.60
CA ALA A 490 -3.65 -10.27 1.67
C ALA A 490 -4.06 -11.44 2.58
N THR A 491 -3.29 -12.53 2.55
CA THR A 491 -3.46 -13.68 3.44
C THR A 491 -3.20 -13.30 4.90
N ALA A 492 -2.15 -12.53 5.18
CA ALA A 492 -1.86 -12.05 6.53
C ALA A 492 -2.98 -11.13 7.08
N ILE A 493 -3.46 -10.18 6.27
CA ILE A 493 -4.59 -9.32 6.66
C ILE A 493 -5.87 -10.13 6.90
N ARG A 494 -6.14 -11.14 6.06
CA ARG A 494 -7.27 -12.06 6.26
C ARG A 494 -7.13 -12.88 7.55
N ALA A 495 -5.93 -13.32 7.90
CA ALA A 495 -5.68 -14.03 9.16
C ALA A 495 -6.01 -13.14 10.35
N LEU A 496 -5.47 -11.90 10.37
CA LEU A 496 -5.73 -10.94 11.45
C LEU A 496 -7.23 -10.62 11.57
N TRP A 497 -7.91 -10.40 10.44
CA TRP A 497 -9.35 -10.19 10.45
C TRP A 497 -10.12 -11.41 10.96
N GLY A 498 -9.81 -12.61 10.47
CA GLY A 498 -10.46 -13.84 10.94
C GLY A 498 -10.23 -14.09 12.45
N LEU A 499 -9.03 -13.79 12.95
CA LEU A 499 -8.73 -13.86 14.38
C LEU A 499 -9.53 -12.84 15.19
N LYS A 500 -9.71 -11.62 14.68
CA LYS A 500 -10.57 -10.61 15.31
C LYS A 500 -12.02 -11.10 15.39
N GLU A 501 -12.57 -11.57 14.27
CA GLU A 501 -13.97 -12.02 14.21
C GLU A 501 -14.23 -13.28 15.06
N THR A 502 -13.20 -14.07 15.34
CA THR A 502 -13.28 -15.25 16.22
C THR A 502 -12.91 -14.96 17.67
N GLY A 503 -12.47 -13.73 18.00
CA GLY A 503 -12.10 -13.33 19.36
C GLY A 503 -10.71 -13.81 19.82
N PHE A 504 -9.85 -14.25 18.88
CA PHE A 504 -8.50 -14.74 19.14
C PHE A 504 -7.38 -13.77 18.72
N LEU A 505 -7.74 -12.55 18.28
CA LEU A 505 -6.76 -11.50 18.04
C LEU A 505 -6.52 -10.72 19.34
N ASP A 506 -5.26 -10.68 19.77
CA ASP A 506 -4.87 -9.91 20.96
C ASP A 506 -5.18 -8.43 20.77
N SER A 507 -5.76 -7.82 21.81
CA SER A 507 -5.96 -6.38 21.85
C SER A 507 -4.74 -5.73 22.52
N PRO A 508 -4.08 -4.76 21.88
CA PRO A 508 -2.92 -4.13 22.48
C PRO A 508 -3.27 -3.47 23.81
N GLN A 509 -2.41 -3.66 24.81
CA GLN A 509 -2.57 -3.01 26.10
C GLN A 509 -2.36 -1.50 25.93
N ARG A 510 -3.32 -0.67 26.38
CA ARG A 510 -3.19 0.79 26.38
C ARG A 510 -2.05 1.20 27.33
N ARG A 511 -0.84 1.35 26.80
CA ARG A 511 0.33 1.85 27.53
C ARG A 511 0.76 3.19 26.95
N THR A 512 1.01 4.16 27.81
CA THR A 512 1.23 5.57 27.45
C THR A 512 2.71 5.91 27.26
N GLY A 513 3.51 5.00 26.68
CA GLY A 513 4.94 5.24 26.42
C GLY A 513 5.23 6.29 25.34
N LEU A 514 4.18 6.92 24.79
CA LEU A 514 4.28 7.97 23.79
C LEU A 514 4.64 9.31 24.46
N PRO A 515 5.61 10.06 23.92
CA PRO A 515 5.87 11.44 24.35
C PRO A 515 4.66 12.34 24.04
N GLU A 516 4.66 13.60 24.52
CA GLU A 516 3.68 14.57 24.01
C GLU A 516 3.93 14.84 22.51
N PRO A 517 2.87 14.94 21.69
CA PRO A 517 2.97 15.00 20.23
C PRO A 517 3.66 16.25 19.64
#